data_AF-A0A942BTN2-F1
#
_entry.id   AF-A0A942BTN2-F1
#
_cell.length_a   1.000
_cell.length_b   1.000
_cell.length_c   1.000
_cell.angle_alpha   90.00
_cell.angle_beta   90.00
_cell.angle_gamma   90.00
#
_symmetry.space_group_name_H-M   'P 1'
#
loop_
_entity.id
_entity.type
_entity.pdbx_description
1 polymer ?
#
loop_
_entity_poly.entity_id
_entity_poly.type
_entity_poly.pdbx_seq_one_letter_code
_entity_poly.pdbx_strand_id
1 'polypeptide(L)'
;MAEAFLRLLQCLDRPEDLAFLAPLVRKELLYHLLKSEQGSLVRPLGLPASQTQRVAKAIEHLRAHFHEPIAMEELARRVNLSPSAFFAHFKRVTSLSPLRYQKELRLQEARRLLATEGADAASAAYRVGYESPSQFSRDYARMFGLPPGADRKRLAVG
;
A
#
# COMPACT_ATOMS: atom_id res chain seq x y z
N MET A 1 -24.58 -26.37 1.36
CA MET A 1 -24.23 -25.26 0.43
C MET A 1 -25.37 -24.99 -0.56
N ALA A 2 -25.87 -26.01 -1.28
CA ALA A 2 -27.02 -25.86 -2.19
C ALA A 2 -28.26 -25.27 -1.51
N GLU A 3 -28.59 -25.72 -0.29
CA GLU A 3 -29.75 -25.21 0.46
C GLU A 3 -29.62 -23.74 0.90
N ALA A 4 -28.44 -23.31 1.33
CA ALA A 4 -28.17 -21.90 1.64
C ALA A 4 -28.23 -21.02 0.38
N PHE A 5 -27.82 -21.54 -0.78
CA PHE A 5 -27.95 -20.85 -2.06
C PHE A 5 -29.41 -20.73 -2.50
N LEU A 6 -30.20 -21.80 -2.35
CA LEU A 6 -31.63 -21.80 -2.60
C LEU A 6 -32.36 -20.79 -1.70
N ARG A 7 -32.02 -20.70 -0.41
CA ARG A 7 -32.59 -19.68 0.49
C ARG A 7 -32.25 -18.25 0.05
N LEU A 8 -31.04 -18.02 -0.45
CA LEU A 8 -30.64 -16.71 -0.98
C LEU A 8 -31.44 -16.38 -2.26
N LEU A 9 -31.62 -17.34 -3.15
CA LEU A 9 -32.44 -17.18 -4.36
C LEU A 9 -33.91 -16.91 -4.00
N GLN A 10 -34.46 -17.63 -3.02
CA GLN A 10 -35.82 -17.40 -2.51
C GLN A 10 -35.99 -16.01 -1.88
N CYS A 11 -34.93 -15.42 -1.32
CA CYS A 11 -34.97 -14.03 -0.83
C CYS A 11 -35.04 -13.01 -1.97
N LEU A 12 -34.58 -13.35 -3.19
CA LEU A 12 -34.72 -12.47 -4.36
C LEU A 12 -36.19 -12.34 -4.79
N ASP A 13 -36.99 -13.37 -4.54
CA ASP A 13 -38.43 -13.39 -4.82
C ASP A 13 -39.27 -12.69 -3.73
N ARG A 14 -38.65 -12.28 -2.61
CA ARG A 14 -39.27 -11.59 -1.46
C ARG A 14 -38.42 -10.40 -1.01
N PRO A 15 -38.56 -9.24 -1.67
CA PRO A 15 -37.69 -8.08 -1.44
C PRO A 15 -37.75 -7.53 0.00
N GLU A 16 -38.88 -7.70 0.71
CA GLU A 16 -39.00 -7.35 2.13
C GLU A 16 -38.04 -8.13 3.05
N ASP A 17 -37.78 -9.40 2.75
CA ASP A 17 -36.93 -10.28 3.55
C ASP A 17 -35.44 -10.10 3.18
N LEU A 18 -35.17 -9.59 1.98
CA LEU A 18 -33.84 -9.49 1.40
C LEU A 18 -32.89 -8.62 2.23
N ALA A 19 -33.36 -7.49 2.76
CA ALA A 19 -32.54 -6.58 3.58
C ALA A 19 -32.05 -7.25 4.87
N PHE A 20 -32.86 -8.13 5.47
CA PHE A 20 -32.57 -8.77 6.75
C PHE A 20 -31.89 -10.14 6.60
N LEU A 21 -32.41 -11.01 5.72
CA LEU A 21 -31.94 -12.39 5.56
C LEU A 21 -30.71 -12.50 4.66
N ALA A 22 -30.58 -11.68 3.61
CA ALA A 22 -29.46 -11.82 2.67
C ALA A 22 -28.08 -11.67 3.34
N PRO A 23 -27.84 -10.74 4.28
CA PRO A 23 -26.56 -10.66 4.99
C PRO A 23 -26.24 -11.93 5.82
N LEU A 24 -27.25 -12.58 6.40
CA LEU A 24 -27.10 -13.78 7.23
C LEU A 24 -26.78 -15.01 6.37
N VAL A 25 -27.56 -15.21 5.30
CA VAL A 25 -27.35 -16.30 4.34
C VAL A 25 -26.01 -16.15 3.62
N ARG A 26 -25.58 -14.91 3.31
CA ARG A 26 -24.25 -14.64 2.74
C ARG A 26 -23.13 -15.05 3.68
N LYS A 27 -23.23 -14.75 4.99
CA LYS A 27 -22.23 -15.14 5.99
C LYS A 27 -22.14 -16.67 6.13
N GLU A 28 -23.28 -17.34 6.13
CA GLU A 28 -23.36 -18.81 6.17
C GLU A 28 -22.69 -19.44 4.94
N LEU A 29 -23.02 -18.95 3.73
CA LEU A 29 -22.38 -19.39 2.49
C LEU A 29 -20.87 -19.20 2.53
N LEU A 30 -20.39 -18.03 2.96
CA LEU A 30 -18.96 -17.75 3.12
C LEU A 30 -18.29 -18.69 4.11
N TYR A 31 -18.92 -18.98 5.25
CA TYR A 31 -18.39 -19.91 6.25
C TYR A 31 -18.24 -21.33 5.68
N HIS A 32 -19.25 -21.84 4.97
CA HIS A 32 -19.19 -23.16 4.35
C HIS A 32 -18.18 -23.23 3.20
N LEU A 33 -18.08 -22.19 2.36
CA LEU A 33 -17.08 -22.08 1.30
C LEU A 33 -15.66 -22.04 1.85
N LEU A 34 -15.42 -21.31 2.95
CA LEU A 34 -14.10 -21.26 3.58
C LEU A 34 -13.69 -22.57 4.25
N LYS A 35 -14.66 -23.43 4.61
CA LYS A 35 -14.45 -24.75 5.20
C LYS A 35 -14.42 -25.89 4.17
N SER A 36 -14.73 -25.65 2.89
CA SER A 36 -14.64 -26.68 1.86
C SER A 36 -13.20 -26.88 1.38
N GLU A 37 -12.93 -27.97 0.66
CA GLU A 37 -11.61 -28.25 0.08
C GLU A 37 -11.16 -27.14 -0.90
N GLN A 38 -12.11 -26.45 -1.53
CA GLN A 38 -11.89 -25.31 -2.41
C GLN A 38 -11.77 -23.96 -1.67
N GLY A 39 -11.76 -23.96 -0.33
CA GLY A 39 -11.72 -22.75 0.49
C GLY A 39 -10.50 -21.85 0.24
N SER A 40 -9.40 -22.39 -0.26
CA SER A 40 -8.20 -21.65 -0.66
C SER A 40 -8.43 -20.75 -1.88
N LEU A 41 -9.28 -21.16 -2.83
CA LEU A 41 -9.58 -20.43 -4.07
C LEU A 41 -10.52 -19.23 -3.84
N VAL A 42 -11.36 -19.30 -2.81
CA VAL A 42 -12.42 -18.32 -2.54
C VAL A 42 -12.09 -17.38 -1.38
N ARG A 43 -11.09 -17.71 -0.56
CA ARG A 43 -10.50 -16.81 0.45
C ARG A 43 -10.16 -15.41 -0.09
N PRO A 44 -9.58 -15.26 -1.30
CA PRO A 44 -9.29 -13.95 -1.86
C PRO A 44 -10.54 -13.20 -2.36
N LEU A 45 -11.63 -13.90 -2.67
CA LEU A 45 -12.80 -13.38 -3.39
C LEU A 45 -13.94 -12.94 -2.45
N GLY A 46 -14.06 -13.55 -1.26
CA GLY A 46 -15.23 -13.37 -0.38
C GLY A 46 -14.95 -12.70 0.97
N LEU A 47 -13.67 -12.47 1.33
CA LEU A 47 -13.30 -11.81 2.57
C LEU A 47 -12.93 -10.35 2.29
N PRO A 48 -13.25 -9.41 3.20
CA PRO A 48 -12.63 -8.10 3.17
C PRO A 48 -11.12 -8.32 3.05
N ALA A 49 -10.49 -7.71 2.04
CA ALA A 49 -9.06 -7.89 1.79
C ALA A 49 -8.30 -7.86 3.11
N SER A 50 -7.46 -8.87 3.36
CA SER A 50 -6.76 -8.98 4.63
C SER A 50 -6.01 -7.67 4.92
N GLN A 51 -5.79 -7.34 6.19
CA GLN A 51 -5.04 -6.12 6.54
C GLN A 51 -3.70 -6.05 5.79
N THR A 52 -3.06 -7.20 5.55
CA THR A 52 -1.85 -7.32 4.73
C THR A 52 -2.08 -6.96 3.26
N GLN A 53 -3.18 -7.43 2.64
CA GLN A 53 -3.52 -7.06 1.26
C GLN A 53 -3.86 -5.56 1.13
N ARG A 54 -4.52 -4.97 2.13
CA ARG A 54 -4.78 -3.52 2.17
C ARG A 54 -3.48 -2.72 2.24
N VAL A 55 -2.53 -3.16 3.07
CA VAL A 55 -1.19 -2.57 3.13
C VAL A 55 -0.43 -2.76 1.81
N ALA A 56 -0.55 -3.92 1.15
CA ALA A 56 0.07 -4.14 -0.16
C ALA A 56 -0.42 -3.13 -1.21
N LYS A 57 -1.73 -2.88 -1.28
CA LYS A 57 -2.31 -1.84 -2.15
C LYS A 57 -1.79 -0.43 -1.82
N ALA A 58 -1.62 -0.13 -0.53
CA ALA A 58 -1.04 1.15 -0.12
C ALA A 58 0.44 1.27 -0.57
N ILE A 59 1.21 0.19 -0.48
CA ILE A 59 2.61 0.14 -0.95
C ILE A 59 2.67 0.34 -2.47
N GLU A 60 1.80 -0.32 -3.23
CA GLU A 60 1.68 -0.13 -4.68
C GLU A 60 1.41 1.33 -5.03
N HIS A 61 0.46 1.96 -4.33
CA HIS A 61 0.16 3.37 -4.52
C HIS A 61 1.35 4.27 -4.20
N LEU A 62 2.04 4.04 -3.08
CA LEU A 62 3.25 4.79 -2.71
C LEU A 62 4.37 4.61 -3.74
N ARG A 63 4.58 3.42 -4.28
CA ARG A 63 5.60 3.17 -5.31
C ARG A 63 5.30 3.86 -6.63
N ALA A 64 4.02 4.00 -6.98
CA ALA A 64 3.64 4.71 -8.21
C ALA A 64 3.71 6.25 -8.05
N HIS A 65 3.42 6.78 -6.86
CA HIS A 65 3.23 8.22 -6.65
C HIS A 65 4.22 8.81 -5.61
N PHE A 66 5.35 8.14 -5.33
CA PHE A 66 6.24 8.56 -4.24
C PHE A 66 6.70 10.01 -4.38
N HIS A 67 6.85 10.53 -5.61
CA HIS A 67 7.29 11.88 -5.92
C HIS A 67 6.24 12.96 -5.60
N GLU A 68 4.99 12.58 -5.37
CA GLU A 68 3.89 13.50 -5.08
C GLU A 68 3.71 13.73 -3.57
N PRO A 69 3.16 14.87 -3.15
CA PRO A 69 2.69 15.06 -1.78
C PRO A 69 1.47 14.16 -1.52
N ILE A 70 1.62 13.14 -0.68
CA ILE A 70 0.55 12.19 -0.33
C ILE A 70 0.14 12.40 1.13
N ALA A 71 -1.14 12.71 1.35
CA ALA A 71 -1.72 12.70 2.69
C ALA A 71 -1.93 11.26 3.16
N MET A 72 -1.24 10.84 4.22
CA MET A 72 -1.26 9.44 4.68
C MET A 72 -2.63 9.02 5.22
N GLU A 73 -3.40 9.97 5.76
CA GLU A 73 -4.77 9.77 6.21
C GLU A 73 -5.71 9.47 5.03
N GLU A 74 -5.47 10.12 3.89
CA GLU A 74 -6.23 9.87 2.67
C GLU A 74 -5.87 8.51 2.07
N LEU A 75 -4.58 8.16 2.06
CA LEU A 75 -4.15 6.82 1.66
C LEU A 75 -4.75 5.72 2.56
N ALA A 76 -4.82 5.95 3.88
CA ALA A 76 -5.47 5.04 4.81
C ALA A 76 -6.95 4.82 4.46
N ARG A 77 -7.70 5.91 4.20
CA ARG A 77 -9.10 5.84 3.77
C ARG A 77 -9.28 5.07 2.47
N ARG A 78 -8.41 5.32 1.48
CA ARG A 78 -8.43 4.62 0.18
C ARG A 78 -8.29 3.11 0.29
N VAL A 79 -7.55 2.62 1.30
CA VAL A 79 -7.39 1.18 1.56
C VAL A 79 -8.34 0.66 2.65
N ASN A 80 -9.38 1.42 2.99
CA ASN A 80 -10.40 1.07 3.99
C ASN A 80 -9.83 0.80 5.38
N LEU A 81 -8.88 1.62 5.82
CA LEU A 81 -8.30 1.58 7.16
C LEU A 81 -8.48 2.93 7.86
N SER A 82 -8.69 2.89 9.18
CA SER A 82 -8.48 4.10 9.99
C SER A 82 -6.99 4.47 9.98
N PRO A 83 -6.63 5.75 10.20
CA PRO A 83 -5.23 6.16 10.25
C PRO A 83 -4.39 5.36 11.26
N SER A 84 -4.90 5.14 12.47
CA SER A 84 -4.18 4.37 13.50
C SER A 84 -3.91 2.92 13.07
N ALA A 85 -4.92 2.24 12.52
CA ALA A 85 -4.78 0.88 12.02
C ALA A 85 -3.82 0.80 10.82
N PHE A 86 -3.89 1.79 9.92
CA PHE A 86 -2.98 1.88 8.78
C PHE A 86 -1.53 1.98 9.22
N PHE A 87 -1.19 2.95 10.07
CA PHE A 87 0.19 3.13 10.54
C PHE A 87 0.72 1.90 11.30
N ALA A 88 -0.10 1.30 12.17
CA ALA A 88 0.29 0.12 12.92
C ALA A 88 0.54 -1.09 12.01
N HIS A 89 -0.40 -1.38 11.09
CA HIS A 89 -0.25 -2.52 10.18
C HIS A 89 0.85 -2.31 9.15
N PHE A 90 0.98 -1.10 8.60
CA PHE A 90 2.03 -0.76 7.66
C PHE A 90 3.41 -0.96 8.30
N LYS A 91 3.62 -0.45 9.52
CA LYS A 91 4.86 -0.66 10.28
C LYS A 91 5.10 -2.13 10.60
N ARG A 92 4.07 -2.89 10.93
CA ARG A 92 4.22 -4.32 11.17
C ARG A 92 4.65 -5.09 9.92
N VAL A 93 4.19 -4.69 8.74
CA VAL A 93 4.51 -5.36 7.47
C VAL A 93 5.84 -4.90 6.89
N THR A 94 6.18 -3.62 6.99
CA THR A 94 7.36 -3.02 6.33
C THR A 94 8.48 -2.66 7.30
N SER A 95 8.27 -2.81 8.60
CA SER A 95 9.14 -2.28 9.69
C SER A 95 9.27 -0.76 9.72
N LEU A 96 8.59 -0.03 8.83
CA LEU A 96 8.71 1.42 8.65
C LEU A 96 7.34 2.09 8.76
N SER A 97 7.30 3.35 9.20
CA SER A 97 6.07 4.14 9.04
C SER A 97 5.84 4.48 7.55
N PRO A 98 4.59 4.69 7.10
CA PRO A 98 4.28 5.06 5.72
C PRO A 98 5.10 6.27 5.21
N LEU A 99 5.20 7.32 6.02
CA LEU A 99 6.00 8.52 5.71
C LEU A 99 7.49 8.19 5.51
N ARG A 100 8.05 7.37 6.39
CA ARG A 100 9.46 6.97 6.28
C ARG A 100 9.69 6.09 5.06
N TYR A 101 8.74 5.20 4.74
CA TYR A 101 8.79 4.38 3.54
C TYR A 101 8.78 5.22 2.26
N GLN A 102 7.87 6.19 2.15
CA GLN A 102 7.86 7.12 1.01
C GLN A 102 9.19 7.88 0.87
N LYS A 103 9.73 8.35 2.00
CA LYS A 103 11.03 9.04 2.02
C LYS A 103 12.17 8.12 1.54
N GLU A 104 12.22 6.88 1.98
CA GLU A 104 13.23 5.92 1.52
C GLU A 104 13.07 5.61 0.03
N LEU A 105 11.84 5.49 -0.50
CA LEU A 105 11.61 5.38 -1.95
C LEU A 105 12.18 6.58 -2.71
N ARG A 106 11.89 7.80 -2.27
CA ARG A 106 12.41 9.04 -2.90
C ARG A 106 13.93 9.07 -2.92
N LEU A 107 14.58 8.73 -1.80
CA LEU A 107 16.04 8.78 -1.69
C LEU A 107 16.72 7.68 -2.52
N GLN A 108 16.15 6.47 -2.56
CA GLN A 108 16.65 5.39 -3.41
C GLN A 108 16.53 5.74 -4.89
N GLU A 109 15.40 6.29 -5.31
CA GLU A 109 15.23 6.73 -6.69
C GLU A 109 16.20 7.87 -7.03
N ALA A 110 16.40 8.83 -6.12
CA ALA A 110 17.37 9.89 -6.35
C ALA A 110 18.78 9.33 -6.54
N ARG A 111 19.18 8.35 -5.74
CA ARG A 111 20.47 7.66 -5.91
C ARG A 111 20.58 6.96 -7.25
N ARG A 112 19.49 6.31 -7.72
CA ARG A 112 19.42 5.73 -9.06
C ARG A 112 19.66 6.80 -10.14
N LEU A 113 18.96 7.94 -10.06
CA LEU A 113 19.13 9.07 -10.99
C LEU A 113 20.57 9.60 -11.03
N LEU A 114 21.20 9.76 -9.86
CA LEU A 114 22.59 10.19 -9.76
C LEU A 114 23.56 9.19 -10.42
N ALA A 115 23.30 7.88 -10.28
CA ALA A 115 24.13 6.82 -10.85
C ALA A 115 23.94 6.66 -12.36
N THR A 116 22.69 6.62 -12.84
CA THR A 116 22.40 6.20 -14.22
C THR A 116 22.25 7.36 -15.20
N GLU A 117 21.79 8.52 -14.73
CA GLU A 117 21.47 9.67 -15.60
C GLU A 117 22.45 10.83 -15.38
N GLY A 118 23.38 10.71 -14.42
CA GLY A 118 24.36 11.75 -14.12
C GLY A 118 23.75 13.06 -13.62
N ALA A 119 22.49 13.05 -13.19
CA ALA A 119 21.78 14.23 -12.72
C ALA A 119 22.55 14.94 -11.60
N ASP A 120 22.45 16.26 -11.53
CA ASP A 120 22.95 16.99 -10.36
C ASP A 120 22.02 16.78 -9.15
N ALA A 121 22.54 17.07 -7.96
CA ALA A 121 21.81 16.83 -6.71
C ALA A 121 20.52 17.64 -6.57
N ALA A 122 20.45 18.85 -7.12
CA ALA A 122 19.26 19.68 -7.04
C ALA A 122 18.17 19.17 -7.99
N SER A 123 18.54 18.87 -9.24
CA SER A 123 17.65 18.26 -10.22
C SER A 123 17.08 16.93 -9.72
N ALA A 124 17.91 16.05 -9.17
CA ALA A 124 17.47 14.79 -8.57
C ALA A 124 16.48 15.02 -7.41
N ALA A 125 16.75 16.00 -6.53
CA ALA A 125 15.86 16.33 -5.41
C ALA A 125 14.45 16.70 -5.87
N TYR A 126 14.34 17.62 -6.84
CA TYR A 126 13.04 18.06 -7.36
C TYR A 126 12.29 16.93 -8.06
N ARG A 127 12.98 16.10 -8.87
CA ARG A 127 12.37 14.96 -9.56
C ARG A 127 11.76 13.92 -8.63
N VAL A 128 12.35 13.74 -7.44
CA VAL A 128 11.80 12.81 -6.44
C VAL A 128 10.85 13.49 -5.45
N GLY A 129 10.46 14.74 -5.69
CA GLY A 129 9.42 15.43 -4.92
C GLY A 129 9.87 16.16 -3.67
N TYR A 130 11.16 16.48 -3.53
CA TYR A 130 11.62 17.40 -2.49
C TYR A 130 11.45 18.85 -2.94
N GLU A 131 10.91 19.70 -2.06
CA GLU A 131 10.81 21.15 -2.30
C GLU A 131 12.13 21.87 -2.03
N SER A 132 12.99 21.30 -1.19
CA SER A 132 14.27 21.90 -0.78
C SER A 132 15.45 20.95 -1.03
N PRO A 133 16.38 21.30 -1.95
CA PRO A 133 17.63 20.55 -2.16
C PRO A 133 18.50 20.45 -0.90
N SER A 134 18.44 21.45 -0.02
CA SER A 134 19.17 21.45 1.25
C SER A 134 18.59 20.44 2.25
N GLN A 135 17.26 20.30 2.31
CA GLN A 135 16.62 19.25 3.11
C GLN A 135 16.91 17.86 2.53
N PHE A 136 16.78 17.72 1.21
CA PHE A 136 17.13 16.50 0.49
C PHE A 136 18.56 16.05 0.81
N SER A 137 19.54 16.94 0.71
CA SER A 137 20.95 16.61 0.93
C SER A 137 21.22 16.10 2.35
N ARG A 138 20.57 16.69 3.36
CA ARG A 138 20.66 16.22 4.76
C ARG A 138 20.05 14.83 4.94
N ASP A 139 18.90 14.60 4.33
CA ASP A 139 18.20 13.32 4.42
C ASP A 139 18.94 12.21 3.67
N TYR A 140 19.46 12.53 2.48
CA TYR A 140 20.27 11.64 1.66
C TYR A 140 21.54 11.22 2.40
N ALA A 141 22.30 12.18 2.95
CA ALA A 141 23.51 11.89 3.69
C ALA A 141 23.23 11.03 4.94
N ARG A 142 22.10 11.26 5.62
CA ARG A 142 21.68 10.42 6.76
C ARG A 142 21.41 8.96 6.34
N MET A 143 20.90 8.73 5.14
CA MET A 143 20.55 7.39 4.65
C MET A 143 21.75 6.65 4.04
N PHE A 144 22.59 7.34 3.26
CA PHE A 144 23.66 6.71 2.47
C PHE A 144 25.07 7.00 2.98
N GLY A 145 25.21 7.83 4.01
CA GLY A 145 26.50 8.18 4.63
C GLY A 145 27.30 9.27 3.90
N LEU A 146 26.91 9.65 2.68
CA LEU A 146 27.57 10.68 1.87
C LEU A 146 26.55 11.66 1.29
N PRO A 147 26.89 12.95 1.13
CA PRO A 147 26.08 13.88 0.38
C PRO A 147 25.90 13.44 -1.09
N PRO A 148 24.78 13.79 -1.75
CA PRO A 148 24.44 13.31 -3.09
C PRO A 148 25.51 13.63 -4.15
N GLY A 149 26.11 14.82 -4.11
CA GLY A 149 27.18 15.19 -5.04
C GLY A 149 28.47 14.37 -4.87
N ALA A 150 28.80 13.98 -3.65
CA ALA A 150 29.95 13.12 -3.36
C ALA A 150 29.67 11.67 -3.73
N ASP A 151 28.47 11.16 -3.41
CA ASP A 151 28.06 9.80 -3.80
C ASP A 151 27.97 9.65 -5.32
N ARG A 152 27.50 10.68 -6.06
CA ARG A 152 27.53 10.70 -7.53
C ARG A 152 28.94 10.47 -8.09
N LYS A 153 29.94 11.18 -7.56
CA LYS A 153 31.35 11.01 -7.99
C LYS A 153 31.83 9.58 -7.70
N ARG A 154 31.43 9.01 -6.56
CA ARG A 154 31.78 7.64 -6.18
C ARG A 154 31.14 6.60 -7.09
N LEU A 155 29.87 6.80 -7.44
CA LEU A 155 29.09 5.91 -8.31
C LEU A 155 29.54 5.97 -9.78
N ALA A 156 30.18 7.07 -10.22
CA ALA A 156 30.72 7.20 -11.57
C ALA A 156 32.10 6.54 -11.76
N VAL A 157 32.75 6.10 -10.68
CA VAL A 157 34.11 5.53 -10.68
C VAL A 157 34.11 4.00 -10.51
N GLY A 158 32.95 3.38 -10.27
CA GLY A 158 32.78 1.92 -10.17
C GLY A 158 31.83 1.41 -11.23
#